data_AF-A0AAN6PBX9-F1
#
_entry.id   AF-A0AAN6PBX9-F1
#
_cell.length_a   1.000
_cell.length_b   1.000
_cell.length_c   1.000
_cell.angle_alpha   90.00
_cell.angle_beta   90.00
_cell.angle_gamma   90.00
#
_symmetry.space_group_name_H-M   'P 1'
#
loop_
_entity.id
_entity.type
_entity.pdbx_description
1 polymer ?
#
loop_
_entity_poly.entity_id
_entity_poly.type
_entity_poly.pdbx_seq_one_letter_code
_entity_poly.pdbx_strand_id
1 'polypeptide(L)'
;MEEFIPLKHIPKDLEGDEDWTYQYVEPAEGENAKLADAATRDRLLAAREALYKEYESATLEWIRNAGEDKAAAEEIKARRNAIADRLREDYWNVDPYVRARSYYDRIGVLLPGGKLDWYPAAKVEGANGVAAVAAAPAPAAPAPAVETAADDVD
;
A
#
# COMPACT_ATOMS: atom_id res chain seq x y z
N MET A 1 24.66 -13.31 2.88
CA MET A 1 23.30 -13.00 2.40
C MET A 1 22.26 -13.76 3.21
N GLU A 2 22.44 -15.06 3.40
CA GLU A 2 21.61 -15.91 4.27
C GLU A 2 21.57 -15.50 5.76
N GLU A 3 22.60 -14.78 6.24
CA GLU A 3 22.62 -14.18 7.58
C GLU A 3 21.50 -13.13 7.78
N PHE A 4 21.00 -12.52 6.71
CA PHE A 4 20.04 -11.43 6.74
C PHE A 4 18.71 -11.75 6.04
N ILE A 5 18.69 -12.72 5.12
CA ILE A 5 17.52 -13.09 4.31
C ILE A 5 17.33 -14.61 4.39
N PRO A 6 16.13 -15.13 4.73
CA PRO A 6 15.88 -16.57 4.72
C PRO A 6 16.18 -17.20 3.35
N LEU A 7 16.85 -18.35 3.33
CA LEU A 7 17.20 -19.11 2.11
C LEU A 7 16.03 -19.28 1.12
N LYS A 8 14.82 -19.49 1.63
CA LYS A 8 13.58 -19.61 0.85
C LYS A 8 13.14 -18.34 0.08
N HIS A 9 13.80 -17.21 0.33
CA HIS A 9 13.58 -15.90 -0.31
C HIS A 9 14.82 -15.42 -1.06
N ILE A 10 15.78 -16.32 -1.28
CA ILE A 10 16.98 -16.08 -2.08
C ILE A 10 16.83 -16.95 -3.33
N PRO A 11 16.90 -16.37 -4.55
CA PRO A 11 16.86 -17.13 -5.79
C PRO A 11 17.96 -18.19 -5.86
N LYS A 12 17.69 -19.31 -6.53
CA LYS A 12 18.68 -20.38 -6.75
C LYS A 12 19.97 -19.91 -7.43
N ASP A 13 19.88 -18.92 -8.31
CA ASP A 13 21.05 -18.31 -8.97
C ASP A 13 22.00 -17.59 -7.99
N LEU A 14 21.51 -17.31 -6.77
CA LEU A 14 22.24 -16.70 -5.66
C LEU A 14 22.42 -17.69 -4.49
N GLU A 15 22.47 -18.99 -4.78
CA GLU A 15 22.70 -20.07 -3.81
C GLU A 15 21.56 -20.26 -2.78
N GLY A 16 20.35 -19.78 -3.09
CA GLY A 16 19.17 -19.96 -2.24
C GLY A 16 18.20 -21.07 -2.67
N ASP A 17 17.04 -21.14 -2.00
CA ASP A 17 16.01 -22.16 -2.21
C ASP A 17 14.83 -21.67 -3.08
N GLU A 18 14.78 -20.38 -3.40
CA GLU A 18 13.66 -19.79 -4.14
C GLU A 18 13.75 -20.12 -5.64
N ASP A 19 12.77 -20.90 -6.12
CA ASP A 19 12.60 -21.25 -7.52
C ASP A 19 11.80 -20.19 -8.28
N TRP A 20 12.21 -18.93 -8.16
CA TRP A 20 11.53 -17.80 -8.79
C TRP A 20 12.21 -17.42 -10.11
N THR A 21 11.41 -17.13 -11.12
CA THR A 21 11.86 -16.55 -12.39
C THR A 21 10.87 -15.48 -12.80
N TYR A 22 11.38 -14.34 -13.28
CA TYR A 22 10.53 -13.24 -13.71
C TYR A 22 9.59 -13.68 -14.84
N GLN A 23 8.30 -13.46 -14.62
CA GLN A 23 7.25 -13.61 -15.63
C GLN A 23 6.36 -12.37 -15.61
N TYR A 24 6.14 -11.79 -16.79
CA TYR A 24 5.23 -10.67 -16.93
C TYR A 24 3.78 -11.17 -16.98
N VAL A 25 2.96 -10.69 -16.04
CA VAL A 25 1.52 -10.96 -16.00
C VAL A 25 0.82 -9.82 -16.74
N GLU A 26 0.18 -10.17 -17.85
CA GLU A 26 -0.57 -9.24 -18.69
C GLU A 26 -1.80 -8.66 -17.95
N PRO A 27 -2.22 -7.43 -18.27
CA PRO A 27 -3.49 -6.86 -17.84
C PRO A 27 -4.68 -7.78 -18.13
N ALA A 28 -5.59 -7.94 -17.17
CA ALA A 28 -6.85 -8.64 -17.42
C ALA A 28 -7.86 -7.72 -18.11
N GLU A 29 -8.70 -8.28 -18.99
CA GLU A 29 -9.78 -7.51 -19.62
C GLU A 29 -10.71 -6.93 -18.56
N GLY A 30 -10.99 -5.63 -18.65
CA GLY A 30 -11.87 -4.94 -17.71
C GLY A 30 -11.27 -4.66 -16.33
N GLU A 31 -10.00 -4.97 -16.05
CA GLU A 31 -9.37 -4.72 -14.73
C GLU A 31 -9.47 -3.25 -14.29
N ASN A 32 -9.52 -2.33 -15.25
CA ASN A 32 -9.55 -0.88 -15.04
C ASN A 32 -10.93 -0.25 -15.37
N ALA A 33 -12.01 -1.04 -15.47
CA ALA A 33 -13.32 -0.54 -15.86
C ALA A 33 -13.82 0.62 -14.99
N LYS A 34 -13.46 0.65 -13.70
CA LYS A 34 -13.82 1.73 -12.76
C LYS A 34 -13.21 3.09 -13.11
N LEU A 35 -12.12 3.15 -13.87
CA LEU A 35 -11.54 4.41 -14.33
C LEU A 35 -12.49 5.20 -15.24
N ALA A 36 -13.45 4.53 -15.89
CA ALA A 36 -14.45 5.18 -16.73
C ALA A 36 -15.60 5.82 -15.91
N ASP A 37 -15.75 5.47 -14.63
CA ASP A 37 -16.79 6.03 -13.75
C ASP A 37 -16.37 7.38 -13.17
N ALA A 38 -16.41 8.41 -14.03
CA ALA A 38 -16.09 9.79 -13.66
C ALA A 38 -17.05 10.35 -12.60
N ALA A 39 -18.33 9.96 -12.61
CA ALA A 39 -19.32 10.48 -11.67
C ALA A 39 -19.01 10.04 -10.23
N THR A 40 -18.70 8.77 -10.03
CA THR A 40 -18.30 8.28 -8.69
C THR A 40 -16.96 8.85 -8.28
N ARG A 41 -15.99 8.92 -9.21
CA ARG A 41 -14.68 9.53 -8.96
C ARG A 41 -14.82 10.95 -8.43
N ASP A 42 -15.57 11.79 -9.14
CA ASP A 42 -15.69 13.21 -8.80
C ASP A 42 -16.42 13.40 -7.46
N ARG A 43 -17.42 12.57 -7.16
CA ARG A 43 -18.08 12.55 -5.84
C ARG A 43 -17.11 12.19 -4.71
N LEU A 44 -16.27 11.17 -4.90
CA LEU A 44 -15.29 10.75 -3.89
C LEU A 44 -14.20 11.81 -3.71
N LEU A 45 -13.70 12.40 -4.80
CA LEU A 45 -12.71 13.48 -4.74
C LEU A 45 -13.26 14.73 -4.05
N ALA A 46 -14.52 15.09 -4.27
CA ALA A 46 -15.16 16.21 -3.58
C ALA A 46 -15.28 15.96 -2.07
N ALA A 47 -15.65 14.74 -1.66
CA ALA A 47 -15.67 14.36 -0.24
C ALA A 47 -14.27 14.41 0.38
N ARG A 48 -13.26 13.96 -0.36
CA ARG A 48 -11.86 14.01 0.05
C ARG A 48 -11.31 15.43 0.16
N GLU A 49 -11.77 16.35 -0.69
CA GLU A 49 -11.40 17.77 -0.62
C GLU A 49 -11.80 18.41 0.72
N ALA A 50 -12.92 17.99 1.30
CA ALA A 50 -13.31 18.44 2.64
C ALA A 50 -12.29 18.01 3.71
N LEU A 51 -11.77 16.77 3.62
CA LEU A 51 -10.72 16.29 4.52
C LEU A 51 -9.40 17.05 4.34
N TYR A 52 -9.05 17.46 3.12
CA TYR A 52 -7.89 18.33 2.88
C TYR A 52 -8.02 19.66 3.61
N LYS A 53 -9.19 20.30 3.53
CA LYS A 53 -9.46 21.57 4.22
C LYS A 53 -9.41 21.41 5.74
N GLU A 54 -9.97 20.33 6.27
CA GLU A 54 -9.88 19.99 7.71
C GLU A 54 -8.41 19.83 8.14
N TYR A 55 -7.62 19.08 7.37
CA TYR A 55 -6.21 18.83 7.68
C TYR A 55 -5.37 20.12 7.62
N GLU A 56 -5.58 20.94 6.60
CA GLU A 56 -4.93 22.24 6.46
C GLU A 56 -5.27 23.16 7.64
N SER A 57 -6.55 23.27 7.98
CA SER A 57 -7.00 24.07 9.13
C SER A 57 -6.39 23.58 10.44
N ALA A 58 -6.39 22.27 10.69
CA ALA A 58 -5.76 21.67 11.87
C ALA A 58 -4.25 21.92 11.92
N THR A 59 -3.58 21.90 10.78
CA THR A 59 -2.14 22.17 10.67
C THR A 59 -1.82 23.63 10.96
N LEU A 60 -2.60 24.57 10.42
CA LEU A 60 -2.45 25.99 10.71
C LEU A 60 -2.66 26.29 12.20
N GLU A 61 -3.67 25.67 12.80
CA GLU A 61 -3.95 25.80 14.23
C GLU A 61 -2.82 25.20 15.07
N TRP A 62 -2.27 24.06 14.68
CA TRP A 62 -1.11 23.45 15.35
C TRP A 62 0.08 24.41 15.36
N ILE A 63 0.42 24.97 14.19
CA ILE A 63 1.55 25.90 14.03
C ILE A 63 1.37 27.15 14.91
N ARG A 64 0.16 27.69 14.98
CA ARG A 64 -0.14 28.88 15.80
C ARG A 64 0.01 28.61 17.30
N ASN A 65 -0.34 27.41 17.76
CA ASN A 65 -0.33 27.06 19.18
C ASN A 65 0.97 26.40 19.66
N ALA A 66 1.84 25.98 18.74
CA ALA A 66 3.06 25.20 19.05
C ALA A 66 4.03 25.90 20.02
N GLY A 67 3.99 27.23 20.14
CA GLY A 67 4.85 28.01 21.03
C GLY A 67 4.19 28.50 22.33
N GLU A 68 2.86 28.42 22.44
CA GLU A 68 2.11 29.08 23.52
C GLU A 68 1.65 28.07 24.59
N ASP A 69 0.99 26.99 24.18
CA ASP A 69 0.48 25.96 25.08
C ASP A 69 0.80 24.57 24.53
N LYS A 70 1.74 23.89 25.19
CA LYS A 70 2.18 22.56 24.81
C LYS A 70 1.07 21.51 24.90
N ALA A 71 0.16 21.63 25.87
CA ALA A 71 -0.92 20.66 26.02
C ALA A 71 -1.95 20.82 24.89
N ALA A 72 -2.36 22.06 24.61
CA ALA A 72 -3.24 22.36 23.49
C ALA A 72 -2.61 21.98 22.14
N ALA A 73 -1.32 22.23 21.95
CA ALA A 73 -0.60 21.87 20.73
C ALA A 73 -0.59 20.35 20.49
N GLU A 74 -0.43 19.52 21.53
CA GLU A 74 -0.48 18.06 21.39
C GLU A 74 -1.90 17.55 21.07
N GLU A 75 -2.95 18.14 21.65
CA GLU A 75 -4.34 17.80 21.28
C GLU A 75 -4.65 18.13 19.83
N ILE A 76 -4.23 19.32 19.37
CA ILE A 76 -4.40 19.75 17.98
C ILE A 76 -3.62 18.82 17.03
N LYS A 77 -2.40 18.44 17.40
CA LYS A 77 -1.58 17.48 16.66
C LYS A 77 -2.24 16.11 16.58
N ALA A 78 -2.83 15.62 17.67
CA ALA A 78 -3.56 14.34 17.67
C ALA A 78 -4.76 14.38 16.71
N ARG A 79 -5.54 15.48 16.71
CA ARG A 79 -6.63 15.69 15.75
C ARG A 79 -6.12 15.76 14.31
N ARG A 80 -5.04 16.49 14.05
CA ARG A 80 -4.39 16.55 12.73
C ARG A 80 -4.01 15.14 12.26
N ASN A 81 -3.38 14.34 13.12
CA ASN A 81 -2.99 12.96 12.79
C ASN A 81 -4.19 12.07 12.52
N ALA A 82 -5.28 12.19 13.29
CA ALA A 82 -6.52 11.47 13.02
C ALA A 82 -7.13 11.84 11.66
N ILE A 83 -7.01 13.10 11.22
CA ILE A 83 -7.41 13.51 9.86
C ILE A 83 -6.47 12.87 8.81
N ALA A 84 -5.16 12.84 9.06
CA ALA A 84 -4.19 12.19 8.17
C ALA A 84 -4.49 10.70 7.99
N ASP A 85 -4.87 10.01 9.07
CA ASP A 85 -5.28 8.61 9.02
C ASP A 85 -6.53 8.41 8.17
N ARG A 86 -7.55 9.25 8.36
CA ARG A 86 -8.75 9.24 7.51
C ARG A 86 -8.40 9.48 6.04
N LEU A 87 -7.49 10.40 5.74
CA LEU A 87 -7.01 10.64 4.38
C LEU A 87 -6.27 9.42 3.80
N ARG A 88 -5.45 8.75 4.60
CA ARG A 88 -4.73 7.53 4.19
C ARG A 88 -5.70 6.39 3.86
N GLU A 89 -6.67 6.16 4.73
CA GLU A 89 -7.69 5.12 4.53
C GLU A 89 -8.57 5.43 3.32
N ASP A 90 -9.04 6.67 3.19
CA ASP A 90 -9.91 7.10 2.11
C ASP A 90 -9.24 7.04 0.73
N TYR A 91 -7.91 7.13 0.65
CA TYR A 91 -7.21 7.00 -0.64
C TYR A 91 -7.55 5.68 -1.32
N TRP A 92 -7.68 4.60 -0.56
CA TRP A 92 -8.00 3.28 -1.09
C TRP A 92 -9.45 3.15 -1.58
N ASN A 93 -10.35 4.06 -1.18
CA ASN A 93 -11.68 4.16 -1.77
C ASN A 93 -11.64 4.84 -3.15
N VAL A 94 -10.75 5.83 -3.30
CA VAL A 94 -10.56 6.59 -4.56
C VAL A 94 -9.70 5.81 -5.56
N ASP A 95 -8.74 5.02 -5.07
CA ASP A 95 -7.74 4.28 -5.84
C ASP A 95 -8.28 3.59 -7.10
N PRO A 96 -9.40 2.84 -7.07
CA PRO A 96 -9.92 2.15 -8.26
C PRO A 96 -10.41 3.09 -9.38
N TYR A 97 -10.63 4.36 -9.08
CA TYR A 97 -11.17 5.38 -9.99
C TYR A 97 -10.10 6.33 -10.54
N VAL A 98 -8.87 6.28 -10.01
CA VAL A 98 -7.79 7.21 -10.39
C VAL A 98 -6.48 6.52 -10.78
N ARG A 99 -6.27 5.26 -10.39
CA ARG A 99 -5.05 4.49 -10.67
C ARG A 99 -5.36 3.19 -11.41
N ALA A 100 -4.68 2.98 -12.53
CA ALA A 100 -4.70 1.70 -13.24
C ALA A 100 -3.99 0.60 -12.43
N ARG A 101 -4.45 -0.65 -12.53
CA ARG A 101 -3.82 -1.80 -11.87
C ARG A 101 -2.41 -2.02 -12.42
N SER A 102 -1.44 -2.12 -11.51
CA SER A 102 -0.04 -2.37 -11.82
C SER A 102 0.26 -3.86 -11.83
N TYR A 103 1.48 -4.22 -12.25
CA TYR A 103 1.98 -5.59 -12.12
C TYR A 103 1.87 -6.10 -10.67
N TYR A 104 2.17 -5.25 -9.67
CA TYR A 104 2.10 -5.63 -8.25
C TYR A 104 0.68 -5.93 -7.78
N ASP A 105 -0.34 -5.28 -8.34
CA ASP A 105 -1.73 -5.62 -8.07
C ASP A 105 -2.06 -7.00 -8.65
N ARG A 106 -1.52 -7.33 -9.84
CA ARG A 106 -1.77 -8.60 -10.54
C ARG A 106 -1.08 -9.79 -9.89
N ILE A 107 0.16 -9.62 -9.42
CA ILE A 107 0.90 -10.69 -8.74
C ILE A 107 0.55 -10.83 -7.25
N GLY A 108 -0.36 -10.00 -6.74
CA GLY A 108 -0.83 -10.07 -5.36
C GLY A 108 0.11 -9.46 -4.33
N VAL A 109 1.17 -8.76 -4.76
CA VAL A 109 2.07 -8.04 -3.85
C VAL A 109 1.39 -6.81 -3.24
N LEU A 110 0.62 -6.09 -4.05
CA LEU A 110 -0.20 -4.98 -3.60
C LEU A 110 -1.66 -5.41 -3.52
N LEU A 111 -2.18 -5.51 -2.30
CA LEU A 111 -3.54 -5.92 -2.02
C LEU A 111 -4.47 -4.70 -1.81
N PRO A 112 -5.80 -4.89 -1.91
CA PRO A 112 -6.77 -3.83 -1.62
C PRO A 112 -6.54 -3.20 -0.24
N GLY A 113 -6.67 -1.87 -0.16
CA GLY A 113 -6.40 -1.13 1.07
C GLY A 113 -4.92 -0.87 1.35
N GLY A 114 -4.03 -1.14 0.39
CA GLY A 114 -2.60 -0.86 0.52
C GLY A 114 -1.82 -1.86 1.35
N LYS A 115 -2.41 -3.02 1.60
CA LYS A 115 -1.73 -4.10 2.30
C LYS A 115 -0.69 -4.70 1.36
N LEU A 116 0.48 -5.00 1.89
CA LEU A 116 1.56 -5.62 1.13
C LEU A 116 1.69 -7.08 1.55
N ASP A 117 1.74 -7.95 0.56
CA ASP A 117 2.20 -9.33 0.72
C ASP A 117 3.50 -9.47 -0.06
N TRP A 118 4.62 -9.43 0.63
CA TRP A 118 5.95 -9.47 -0.01
C TRP A 118 6.25 -10.81 -0.67
N TYR A 119 5.59 -11.88 -0.20
CA TYR A 119 5.81 -13.25 -0.67
C TYR A 119 4.46 -13.95 -0.86
N PRO A 120 3.65 -13.48 -1.82
CA PRO A 120 2.33 -14.04 -2.04
C PRO A 120 2.47 -15.50 -2.46
N ALA A 121 1.76 -16.39 -1.77
CA ALA A 121 1.66 -17.78 -2.19
C ALA A 121 1.04 -17.81 -3.59
N ALA A 122 1.76 -18.37 -4.56
CA ALA A 122 1.44 -18.29 -5.98
C ALA A 122 -0.05 -18.55 -6.28
N LYS A 123 -0.81 -17.48 -6.52
CA LYS A 123 -2.10 -17.54 -7.21
C LYS A 123 -1.88 -17.08 -8.63
N VAL A 124 -1.34 -17.95 -9.46
CA VAL A 124 -1.34 -17.75 -10.91
C VAL A 124 -2.64 -18.32 -11.45
N GLU A 125 -3.74 -17.58 -11.30
CA GLU A 125 -4.92 -17.75 -12.16
C GLU A 125 -4.97 -16.56 -13.12
N GLY A 126 -4.07 -16.59 -14.11
CA GLY A 126 -4.21 -15.79 -15.32
C GLY A 126 -5.14 -16.51 -16.28
N ALA A 127 -6.33 -15.96 -16.49
CA ALA A 127 -7.21 -16.37 -17.58
C ALA A 127 -6.54 -16.00 -18.92
N ASN A 128 -5.70 -16.89 -19.46
CA ASN A 128 -5.43 -17.14 -20.88
C ASN A 128 -4.15 -17.96 -21.06
N GLY A 129 -4.24 -19.28 -20.83
CA GLY A 129 -3.50 -20.28 -21.60
C GLY A 129 -1.98 -20.39 -21.48
N VAL A 130 -1.31 -19.69 -20.56
CA VAL A 130 0.13 -19.90 -20.30
C VAL A 130 0.31 -20.74 -19.04
N ALA A 131 1.16 -21.76 -19.14
CA ALA A 131 1.32 -22.84 -18.18
C ALA A 131 1.52 -22.37 -16.73
N ALA A 132 0.84 -23.06 -15.81
CA ALA A 132 1.00 -22.90 -14.36
C ALA A 132 2.47 -23.09 -13.94
N VAL A 133 2.99 -22.18 -13.12
CA VAL A 133 4.30 -22.34 -12.49
C VAL A 133 4.15 -22.98 -11.12
N ALA A 134 5.13 -23.84 -10.81
CA ALA A 134 5.26 -24.61 -9.60
C ALA A 134 5.36 -23.74 -8.33
N ALA A 135 4.94 -24.35 -7.23
CA ALA A 135 4.65 -23.75 -5.94
C ALA A 135 5.86 -23.11 -5.23
N ALA A 136 5.64 -21.94 -4.65
CA ALA A 136 6.38 -21.50 -3.47
C ALA A 136 5.91 -22.32 -2.25
N PRO A 137 6.81 -22.74 -1.34
CA PRO A 137 6.43 -23.45 -0.13
C PRO A 137 5.58 -22.58 0.81
N ALA A 138 4.78 -23.24 1.63
CA ALA A 138 3.75 -22.71 2.52
C ALA A 138 4.12 -21.42 3.30
N PRO A 139 3.13 -20.58 3.66
CA PRO A 139 3.38 -19.30 4.34
C PRO A 139 4.06 -19.55 5.69
N ALA A 140 5.19 -18.89 5.92
CA ALA A 140 5.73 -18.74 7.26
C ALA A 140 5.20 -17.45 7.89
N ALA A 141 5.25 -17.40 9.22
CA ALA A 141 4.76 -16.32 10.07
C ALA A 141 5.07 -14.91 9.55
N PRO A 142 4.20 -13.91 9.81
CA PRO A 142 4.41 -12.54 9.37
C PRO A 142 5.79 -12.06 9.83
N ALA A 143 6.50 -11.38 8.91
CA ALA A 143 7.74 -10.69 9.25
C ALA A 143 7.50 -9.77 10.46
N PRO A 144 8.47 -9.65 11.38
CA PRO A 144 8.36 -8.73 12.51
C PRO A 144 8.06 -7.33 12.00
N ALA A 145 7.14 -6.64 12.66
CA ALA A 145 6.83 -5.25 12.35
C ALA A 145 8.11 -4.42 12.47
N VAL A 146 8.55 -3.83 11.37
CA VAL A 146 9.65 -2.86 11.39
C VAL A 146 9.09 -1.58 12.00
N GLU A 147 9.50 -1.29 13.23
CA GLU A 147 9.22 -0.02 13.89
C GLU A 147 10.12 1.05 13.26
N THR A 148 9.51 1.98 12.52
CA THR A 148 10.22 3.17 12.03
C THR A 148 10.44 4.13 13.19
N ALA A 149 11.69 4.38 13.53
CA ALA A 149 12.06 5.30 14.60
C ALA A 149 12.17 6.74 14.06
N ALA A 150 12.08 7.72 14.96
CA ALA A 150 12.21 9.14 14.58
C ALA A 150 13.60 9.50 14.01
N ASP A 151 14.60 8.64 14.22
CA ASP A 151 15.97 8.79 13.70
C ASP A 151 16.15 8.24 12.27
N ASP A 152 15.14 7.62 11.65
CA ASP A 152 15.23 7.09 10.27
C ASP A 152 15.07 8.17 9.17
N VAL A 153 15.10 9.45 9.55
CA VAL A 153 14.91 10.61 8.65
C VAL A 153 16.02 11.63 8.87
N ASP A 154 17.20 11.36 8.29
CA ASP A 154 18.25 12.37 8.05
C ASP A 154 18.08 13.05 6.67
#